data_AF-Z9JRH4-F1
#
_entry.id   AF-Z9JRH4-F1
#
_cell.length_a   1.000
_cell.length_b   1.000
_cell.length_c   1.000
_cell.angle_alpha   90.00
_cell.angle_beta   90.00
_cell.angle_gamma   90.00
#
_symmetry.space_group_name_H-M   'P 1'
#
loop_
_entity.id
_entity.type
_entity.pdbx_description
1 polymer ?
#
loop_
_entity_poly.entity_id
_entity_poly.type
_entity_poly.pdbx_seq_one_letter_code
_entity_poly.pdbx_strand_id
1 'polypeptide(L)'
;MNPLSRRRLLTSTLVLTTAAGGSALLPAAAQAGPVGGGTDLPDPSFTDVSVHDPSVIRADGQFYVFGSHLAAARTPDLLHWEGVADLVTPENPLFEDVTLELAEAFEWANTTTLWAADVTDTVDGRFRMYYCACEGSSPRSAMGSAIADSIEGPYVDEGVFLRSGMWGEPSEDGTIYDATVHPNVIDPHEFVDAEGRHQLLYGSYSGGIFVLEVDPVTGRPLPGQGYGTHLIGGNHARIEAPYMLYSEQTGYYYLLLTFGGLDANGGYNIRVGRSRSVTGPYLDPMGQDLRECKADPSLPLFDDASIEPYALKLMGNHEFVTGTGEDAVRGPGYVSPGHVSAWAEPGTENVFLIFHARFPRTGEFHQVRVHRIHYTRDGWPVVSPHRYAGEAAAGAKSTRLKRAEVVGSWRLVDHGRAISPEIVDSQEITLAQDGSVSGAVTGTWRLEAGHRAVLQIQGQRFDGVFTPGWDETAAAWTPTFSVMGADGRALWGSKAG
;
A
#
# COMPACT_ATOMS: atom_id res chain seq x y z
N MET A 1 47.02 -48.49 58.38
CA MET A 1 47.13 -47.11 57.86
C MET A 1 46.50 -46.19 58.89
N ASN A 2 47.36 -45.43 59.57
CA ASN A 2 47.13 -44.61 60.77
C ASN A 2 46.58 -43.20 60.36
N PRO A 3 46.09 -42.32 61.27
CA PRO A 3 45.06 -42.53 62.29
C PRO A 3 44.22 -41.26 62.64
N LEU A 4 43.22 -41.37 63.56
CA LEU A 4 42.84 -40.35 64.60
C LEU A 4 42.31 -38.96 64.11
N SER A 5 41.55 -38.11 64.81
CA SER A 5 41.00 -38.01 66.18
C SER A 5 40.13 -36.73 66.29
N ARG A 6 39.00 -36.82 67.00
CA ARG A 6 38.39 -35.91 68.01
C ARG A 6 38.68 -34.38 67.99
N ARG A 7 37.61 -33.57 68.20
CA ARG A 7 37.28 -32.77 69.42
C ARG A 7 36.05 -31.87 69.14
N ARG A 8 34.91 -32.01 69.85
CA ARG A 8 34.51 -31.45 71.18
C ARG A 8 34.14 -29.94 71.12
N LEU A 9 32.84 -29.59 71.28
CA LEU A 9 32.16 -29.08 72.52
C LEU A 9 32.46 -27.56 72.73
N LEU A 10 31.56 -26.61 73.03
CA LEU A 10 30.45 -26.55 74.00
C LEU A 10 29.66 -25.22 73.86
N THR A 11 28.39 -25.26 74.30
CA THR A 11 27.58 -24.22 75.02
C THR A 11 27.23 -22.89 74.32
N SER A 12 26.03 -22.31 74.45
CA SER A 12 25.17 -22.22 75.64
C SER A 12 23.70 -21.94 75.29
N THR A 13 22.84 -22.47 76.15
CA THR A 13 21.39 -22.30 76.35
C THR A 13 20.96 -20.84 76.62
N LEU A 14 19.75 -20.42 76.21
CA LEU A 14 18.68 -20.01 77.14
C LEU A 14 17.31 -19.86 76.45
N VAL A 15 16.28 -19.98 77.27
CA VAL A 15 14.87 -20.29 77.05
C VAL A 15 13.99 -19.05 77.31
N LEU A 16 12.85 -19.00 76.59
CA LEU A 16 11.56 -18.30 76.87
C LEU A 16 11.53 -16.77 77.05
N THR A 17 10.67 -16.06 76.31
CA THR A 17 9.32 -15.63 76.76
C THR A 17 8.65 -14.67 75.76
N THR A 18 7.32 -14.65 75.85
CA THR A 18 6.28 -13.95 75.08
C THR A 18 6.38 -12.42 75.00
N ALA A 19 6.05 -11.85 73.83
CA ALA A 19 5.41 -10.53 73.76
C ALA A 19 4.53 -10.43 72.50
N ALA A 20 3.23 -10.26 72.70
CA ALA A 20 2.30 -9.80 71.69
C ALA A 20 2.57 -8.32 71.39
N GLY A 21 2.73 -7.97 70.12
CA GLY A 21 2.85 -6.59 69.65
C GLY A 21 2.07 -6.45 68.36
N GLY A 22 0.94 -5.73 68.42
CA GLY A 22 0.10 -5.46 67.26
C GLY A 22 0.84 -4.58 66.25
N SER A 23 0.86 -5.02 64.99
CA SER A 23 1.21 -4.18 63.86
C SER A 23 -0.07 -3.71 63.19
N ALA A 24 -0.29 -2.39 63.23
CA ALA A 24 -1.31 -1.73 62.43
C ALA A 24 -1.01 -1.98 60.94
N LEU A 25 -1.98 -2.59 60.25
CA LEU A 25 -1.98 -2.70 58.79
C LEU A 25 -2.31 -1.31 58.22
N LEU A 26 -1.29 -0.63 57.68
CA LEU A 26 -1.51 0.43 56.72
C LEU A 26 -2.09 -0.19 55.44
N PRO A 27 -3.15 0.37 54.84
CA PRO A 27 -3.61 -0.13 53.55
C PRO A 27 -2.53 0.21 52.52
N ALA A 28 -1.98 -0.83 51.89
CA ALA A 28 -1.15 -0.66 50.70
C ALA A 28 -1.98 0.07 49.65
N ALA A 29 -1.50 1.25 49.24
CA ALA A 29 -2.01 1.92 48.05
C ALA A 29 -1.84 0.94 46.88
N ALA A 30 -2.97 0.48 46.33
CA ALA A 30 -2.97 -0.28 45.11
C ALA A 30 -2.37 0.59 44.00
N GLN A 31 -1.15 0.27 43.57
CA GLN A 31 -0.65 0.74 42.29
C GLN A 31 -1.65 0.24 41.24
N ALA A 32 -2.27 1.18 40.53
CA ALA A 32 -3.02 0.85 39.33
C ALA A 32 -2.03 0.19 38.35
N GLY A 33 -2.22 -1.11 38.10
CA GLY A 33 -1.54 -1.79 37.02
C GLY A 33 -1.91 -1.15 35.67
N PRO A 34 -1.11 -1.36 34.62
CA PRO A 34 -1.43 -0.85 33.29
C PRO A 34 -2.81 -1.37 32.90
N VAL A 35 -3.66 -0.46 32.42
CA VAL A 35 -4.98 -0.80 31.88
C VAL A 35 -4.74 -1.54 30.57
N GLY A 36 -4.56 -2.86 30.66
CA GLY A 36 -4.53 -3.76 29.52
C GLY A 36 -5.91 -3.83 28.88
N GLY A 37 -6.21 -2.85 28.04
CA GLY A 37 -7.29 -2.91 27.06
C GLY A 37 -6.83 -3.65 25.79
N GLY A 38 -6.13 -4.77 25.96
CA GLY A 38 -5.59 -5.53 24.85
C GLY A 38 -6.72 -6.19 24.05
N THR A 39 -6.72 -5.96 22.74
CA THR A 39 -7.37 -6.87 21.81
C THR A 39 -6.76 -8.26 21.98
N ASP A 40 -7.58 -9.33 21.99
CA ASP A 40 -7.14 -10.74 22.09
C ASP A 40 -6.47 -11.24 20.79
N LEU A 41 -5.72 -10.35 20.13
CA LEU A 41 -5.02 -10.60 18.89
C LEU A 41 -3.59 -11.04 19.22
N PRO A 42 -3.07 -12.11 18.58
CA PRO A 42 -1.70 -12.53 18.78
C PRO A 42 -0.72 -11.45 18.30
N ASP A 43 0.44 -11.37 18.93
CA ASP A 43 1.52 -10.51 18.45
C ASP A 43 2.02 -11.05 17.09
N PRO A 44 2.13 -10.20 16.05
CA PRO A 44 2.60 -10.61 14.74
C PRO A 44 4.13 -10.72 14.69
N SER A 45 4.61 -11.44 13.68
CA SER A 45 5.98 -11.34 13.18
C SER A 45 5.96 -11.07 11.69
N PHE A 46 7.08 -10.58 11.14
CA PHE A 46 7.20 -10.19 9.74
C PHE A 46 8.49 -10.74 9.13
N THR A 47 8.44 -11.06 7.84
CA THR A 47 9.63 -11.28 7.01
C THR A 47 9.47 -10.44 5.76
N ASP A 48 10.35 -9.45 5.59
CA ASP A 48 10.27 -8.48 4.51
C ASP A 48 11.06 -8.94 3.28
N VAL A 49 10.62 -8.47 2.12
CA VAL A 49 11.28 -8.66 0.81
C VAL A 49 11.36 -7.33 0.07
N SER A 50 12.30 -7.24 -0.87
CA SER A 50 12.43 -6.10 -1.78
C SER A 50 11.99 -6.52 -3.18
N VAL A 51 10.75 -6.17 -3.53
CA VAL A 51 10.20 -6.24 -4.88
C VAL A 51 9.72 -4.83 -5.18
N HIS A 52 10.31 -4.18 -6.18
CA HIS A 52 9.84 -2.87 -6.64
C HIS A 52 8.62 -3.10 -7.53
N ASP A 53 7.62 -2.23 -7.46
CA ASP A 53 6.39 -2.32 -8.26
C ASP A 53 5.61 -3.65 -8.13
N PRO A 54 5.25 -4.09 -6.90
CA PRO A 54 4.67 -5.41 -6.70
C PRO A 54 3.21 -5.52 -7.22
N SER A 55 2.98 -6.36 -8.24
CA SER A 55 1.66 -6.79 -8.68
C SER A 55 1.27 -8.14 -8.08
N VAL A 56 0.13 -8.18 -7.37
CA VAL A 56 -0.34 -9.34 -6.61
C VAL A 56 -1.20 -10.30 -7.43
N ILE A 57 -0.95 -11.59 -7.26
CA ILE A 57 -1.81 -12.70 -7.73
C ILE A 57 -1.87 -13.77 -6.62
N ARG A 58 -2.95 -14.55 -6.56
CA ARG A 58 -3.07 -15.70 -5.66
C ARG A 58 -3.14 -17.00 -6.46
N ALA A 59 -2.14 -17.87 -6.30
CA ALA A 59 -2.11 -19.20 -6.91
C ALA A 59 -1.50 -20.22 -5.94
N ASP A 60 -1.87 -21.49 -6.09
CA ASP A 60 -1.32 -22.60 -5.31
C ASP A 60 -1.35 -22.40 -3.78
N GLY A 61 -2.38 -21.69 -3.30
CA GLY A 61 -2.56 -21.39 -1.88
C GLY A 61 -1.61 -20.32 -1.32
N GLN A 62 -0.82 -19.67 -2.17
CA GLN A 62 0.06 -18.56 -1.83
C GLN A 62 -0.42 -17.27 -2.49
N PHE A 63 -0.04 -16.15 -1.91
CA PHE A 63 0.05 -14.88 -2.63
C PHE A 63 1.44 -14.78 -3.25
N TYR A 64 1.50 -14.32 -4.48
CA TYR A 64 2.71 -13.92 -5.16
C TYR A 64 2.67 -12.42 -5.45
N VAL A 65 3.84 -11.80 -5.48
CA VAL A 65 4.03 -10.49 -6.09
C VAL A 65 5.12 -10.60 -7.15
N PHE A 66 4.85 -10.04 -8.32
CA PHE A 66 5.82 -9.86 -9.40
C PHE A 66 6.04 -8.37 -9.60
N GLY A 67 7.27 -7.96 -9.87
CA GLY A 67 7.57 -6.55 -10.02
C GLY A 67 8.68 -6.27 -11.02
N SER A 68 9.17 -5.05 -10.96
CA SER A 68 10.29 -4.59 -11.79
C SER A 68 11.54 -5.46 -11.60
N HIS A 69 12.42 -5.41 -12.60
CA HIS A 69 13.68 -6.16 -12.63
C HIS A 69 13.52 -7.68 -12.54
N LEU A 70 12.33 -8.19 -12.90
CA LEU A 70 11.98 -9.61 -12.81
C LEU A 70 12.09 -10.14 -11.37
N ALA A 71 11.87 -9.26 -10.39
CA ALA A 71 11.79 -9.62 -9.00
C ALA A 71 10.43 -10.23 -8.69
N ALA A 72 10.42 -11.30 -7.89
CA ALA A 72 9.21 -11.94 -7.43
C ALA A 72 9.37 -12.46 -5.99
N ALA A 73 8.27 -12.48 -5.24
CA ALA A 73 8.21 -13.04 -3.90
C ALA A 73 6.85 -13.68 -3.65
N ARG A 74 6.77 -14.56 -2.65
CA ARG A 74 5.54 -15.24 -2.26
C ARG A 74 5.32 -15.26 -0.76
N THR A 75 4.09 -15.48 -0.34
CA THR A 75 3.70 -15.56 1.08
C THR A 75 2.37 -16.31 1.24
N PRO A 76 2.19 -17.10 2.32
CA PRO A 76 0.90 -17.72 2.60
C PRO A 76 -0.08 -16.77 3.31
N ASP A 77 0.42 -15.68 3.91
CA ASP A 77 -0.34 -14.91 4.89
C ASP A 77 -0.27 -13.39 4.74
N LEU A 78 0.54 -12.87 3.80
CA LEU A 78 0.83 -11.43 3.58
C LEU A 78 1.74 -10.79 4.65
N LEU A 79 2.27 -11.57 5.60
CA LEU A 79 3.17 -11.10 6.66
C LEU A 79 4.60 -11.64 6.46
N HIS A 80 4.73 -12.90 6.06
CA HIS A 80 6.01 -13.60 5.94
C HIS A 80 6.31 -13.88 4.47
N TRP A 81 7.17 -13.05 3.87
CA TRP A 81 7.53 -13.15 2.47
C TRP A 81 8.80 -13.96 2.25
N GLU A 82 8.83 -14.71 1.16
CA GLU A 82 9.98 -15.47 0.64
C GLU A 82 10.29 -14.96 -0.78
N GLY A 83 11.55 -14.61 -1.06
CA GLY A 83 11.98 -14.25 -2.41
C GLY A 83 11.97 -15.46 -3.35
N VAL A 84 11.46 -15.27 -4.56
CA VAL A 84 11.35 -16.30 -5.61
C VAL A 84 12.36 -16.04 -6.72
N ALA A 85 12.42 -14.80 -7.21
CA ALA A 85 13.28 -14.39 -8.30
C ALA A 85 13.76 -12.95 -8.07
N ASP A 86 14.89 -12.60 -8.67
CA ASP A 86 15.41 -11.24 -8.71
C ASP A 86 16.38 -11.11 -9.89
N LEU A 87 16.47 -9.89 -10.42
CA LEU A 87 17.32 -9.48 -11.54
C LEU A 87 16.98 -10.14 -12.90
N VAL A 88 17.21 -9.37 -13.96
CA VAL A 88 17.13 -9.86 -15.35
C VAL A 88 18.48 -10.48 -15.73
N THR A 89 18.63 -11.78 -15.50
CA THR A 89 19.82 -12.55 -15.91
C THR A 89 19.41 -13.90 -16.51
N PRO A 90 20.31 -14.57 -17.28
CA PRO A 90 20.03 -15.90 -17.82
C PRO A 90 19.67 -16.96 -16.78
N GLU A 91 20.09 -16.77 -15.52
CA GLU A 91 19.84 -17.70 -14.42
C GLU A 91 18.54 -17.42 -13.65
N ASN A 92 17.79 -16.36 -14.01
CA ASN A 92 16.53 -16.06 -13.35
C ASN A 92 15.53 -17.20 -13.58
N PRO A 93 14.94 -17.80 -12.53
CA PRO A 93 14.16 -19.03 -12.65
C PRO A 93 12.84 -18.87 -13.40
N LEU A 94 12.37 -17.63 -13.59
CA LEU A 94 11.11 -17.37 -14.28
C LEU A 94 11.21 -17.62 -15.79
N PHE A 95 12.40 -17.75 -16.38
CA PHE A 95 12.58 -18.02 -17.80
C PHE A 95 13.71 -19.06 -17.99
N GLU A 96 13.76 -19.74 -19.14
CA GLU A 96 14.94 -20.55 -19.46
C GLU A 96 16.19 -19.69 -19.68
N ASP A 97 16.04 -18.57 -20.40
CA ASP A 97 17.00 -17.46 -20.50
C ASP A 97 16.24 -16.20 -20.93
N VAL A 98 15.88 -15.35 -19.96
CA VAL A 98 15.10 -14.13 -20.25
C VAL A 98 15.79 -13.21 -21.26
N THR A 99 17.13 -13.19 -21.29
CA THR A 99 17.89 -12.26 -22.15
C THR A 99 17.80 -12.61 -23.63
N LEU A 100 17.55 -13.89 -23.93
CA LEU A 100 17.27 -14.38 -25.27
C LEU A 100 15.77 -14.37 -25.55
N GLU A 101 14.97 -14.84 -24.59
CA GLU A 101 13.53 -15.00 -24.73
C GLU A 101 12.84 -13.66 -25.04
N LEU A 102 13.26 -12.57 -24.39
CA LEU A 102 12.66 -11.23 -24.56
C LEU A 102 13.54 -10.26 -25.36
N ALA A 103 14.43 -10.78 -26.21
CA ALA A 103 15.40 -9.96 -26.95
C ALA A 103 14.77 -8.82 -27.77
N GLU A 104 13.59 -9.05 -28.37
CA GLU A 104 12.85 -8.03 -29.14
C GLU A 104 12.48 -6.80 -28.29
N ALA A 105 12.04 -7.03 -27.04
CA ALA A 105 11.66 -5.97 -26.12
C ALA A 105 12.90 -5.18 -25.65
N PHE A 106 13.98 -5.88 -25.31
CA PHE A 106 15.24 -5.25 -24.91
C PHE A 106 15.87 -4.43 -26.03
N GLU A 107 15.88 -4.94 -27.26
CA GLU A 107 16.39 -4.22 -28.43
C GLU A 107 15.57 -2.95 -28.68
N TRP A 108 14.24 -3.03 -28.65
CA TRP A 108 13.38 -1.87 -28.87
C TRP A 108 13.59 -0.78 -27.82
N ALA A 109 13.61 -1.18 -26.54
CA ALA A 109 13.69 -0.29 -25.39
C ALA A 109 15.13 0.10 -25.03
N ASN A 110 16.14 -0.41 -25.73
CA ASN A 110 17.56 -0.12 -25.48
C ASN A 110 17.96 -0.27 -24.00
N THR A 111 17.56 -1.39 -23.40
CA THR A 111 17.75 -1.66 -21.97
C THR A 111 18.08 -3.13 -21.74
N THR A 112 18.62 -3.43 -20.57
CA THR A 112 18.93 -4.81 -20.13
C THR A 112 18.09 -5.22 -18.91
N THR A 113 17.04 -4.46 -18.59
CA THR A 113 16.15 -4.76 -17.47
C THR A 113 14.69 -4.60 -17.89
N LEU A 114 13.80 -5.18 -17.10
CA LEU A 114 12.35 -5.07 -17.24
C LEU A 114 11.83 -4.12 -16.17
N TRP A 115 10.71 -3.48 -16.49
CA TRP A 115 9.94 -2.64 -15.58
C TRP A 115 8.75 -3.45 -15.05
N ALA A 116 7.78 -2.79 -14.41
CA ALA A 116 6.69 -3.42 -13.69
C ALA A 116 5.98 -4.48 -14.54
N ALA A 117 5.80 -5.65 -13.95
CA ALA A 117 5.13 -6.78 -14.56
C ALA A 117 3.80 -7.04 -13.85
N ASP A 118 2.87 -7.63 -14.59
CA ASP A 118 1.64 -8.19 -14.03
C ASP A 118 1.49 -9.64 -14.46
N VAL A 119 1.00 -10.49 -13.55
CA VAL A 119 0.81 -11.92 -13.82
C VAL A 119 -0.63 -12.28 -13.50
N THR A 120 -1.29 -12.94 -14.46
CA THR A 120 -2.72 -13.31 -14.37
C THR A 120 -2.94 -14.77 -14.74
N ASP A 121 -3.92 -15.41 -14.10
CA ASP A 121 -4.43 -16.71 -14.53
C ASP A 121 -5.07 -16.61 -15.91
N THR A 122 -4.85 -17.61 -16.76
CA THR A 122 -5.52 -17.73 -18.06
C THR A 122 -6.72 -18.67 -17.98
N VAL A 123 -7.63 -18.56 -18.94
CA VAL A 123 -8.84 -19.40 -19.01
C VAL A 123 -8.57 -20.91 -19.12
N ASP A 124 -7.37 -21.29 -19.56
CA ASP A 124 -6.90 -22.67 -19.67
C ASP A 124 -6.04 -23.13 -18.48
N GLY A 125 -5.92 -22.32 -17.42
CA GLY A 125 -5.26 -22.68 -16.17
C GLY A 125 -3.74 -22.53 -16.18
N ARG A 126 -3.20 -21.73 -17.11
CA ARG A 126 -1.80 -21.31 -17.17
C ARG A 126 -1.66 -19.91 -16.56
N PHE A 127 -0.44 -19.39 -16.55
CA PHE A 127 -0.12 -18.05 -16.05
C PHE A 127 0.46 -17.21 -17.17
N ARG A 128 -0.08 -16.02 -17.37
CA ARG A 128 0.42 -15.05 -18.36
C ARG A 128 1.04 -13.87 -17.64
N MET A 129 2.30 -13.58 -17.93
CA MET A 129 3.01 -12.39 -17.51
C MET A 129 2.92 -11.33 -18.60
N TYR A 130 2.33 -10.18 -18.28
CA TYR A 130 2.47 -8.97 -19.08
C TYR A 130 3.74 -8.25 -18.63
N TYR A 131 4.75 -8.25 -19.50
CA TYR A 131 6.04 -7.63 -19.23
C TYR A 131 6.16 -6.30 -19.98
N CYS A 132 7.00 -5.41 -19.48
CA CYS A 132 7.37 -4.21 -20.21
C CYS A 132 8.85 -3.85 -20.03
N ALA A 133 9.42 -3.17 -21.03
CA ALA A 133 10.79 -2.67 -21.03
C ALA A 133 10.78 -1.20 -21.47
N CYS A 134 11.66 -0.39 -20.89
CA CYS A 134 11.77 1.03 -21.15
C CYS A 134 13.24 1.48 -21.11
N GLU A 135 13.62 2.41 -22.00
CA GLU A 135 14.94 3.05 -21.98
C GLU A 135 15.16 3.84 -20.67
N GLY A 136 14.08 4.35 -20.08
CA GLY A 136 14.04 5.05 -18.80
C GLY A 136 14.28 6.55 -18.86
N SER A 137 14.95 7.06 -19.90
CA SER A 137 15.08 8.51 -20.13
C SER A 137 14.05 9.09 -21.09
N SER A 138 13.32 8.22 -21.79
CA SER A 138 12.27 8.55 -22.75
C SER A 138 11.22 7.43 -22.77
N PRO A 139 10.00 7.67 -23.29
CA PRO A 139 8.97 6.62 -23.41
C PRO A 139 9.24 5.67 -24.59
N ARG A 140 10.51 5.31 -24.80
CA ARG A 140 10.93 4.30 -25.76
C ARG A 140 10.75 2.93 -25.10
N SER A 141 9.57 2.36 -25.30
CA SER A 141 9.12 1.20 -24.54
C SER A 141 8.37 0.19 -25.39
N ALA A 142 8.45 -1.07 -24.95
CA ALA A 142 7.75 -2.19 -25.53
C ALA A 142 7.03 -2.97 -24.43
N MET A 143 5.83 -3.45 -24.74
CA MET A 143 5.04 -4.34 -23.90
C MET A 143 4.67 -5.60 -24.69
N GLY A 144 4.82 -6.74 -24.04
CA GLY A 144 4.46 -8.05 -24.57
C GLY A 144 3.90 -8.93 -23.46
N SER A 145 3.62 -10.18 -23.81
CA SER A 145 3.24 -11.19 -22.82
C SER A 145 4.11 -12.44 -22.96
N ALA A 146 4.26 -13.18 -21.87
CA ALA A 146 4.88 -14.49 -21.83
C ALA A 146 3.98 -15.44 -21.03
N ILE A 147 4.02 -16.74 -21.32
CA ILE A 147 3.10 -17.72 -20.73
C ILE A 147 3.83 -18.93 -20.13
N ALA A 148 3.36 -19.40 -18.98
CA ALA A 148 3.91 -20.54 -18.25
C ALA A 148 2.82 -21.49 -17.75
N ASP A 149 3.13 -22.79 -17.67
CA ASP A 149 2.24 -23.77 -17.04
C ASP A 149 2.25 -23.70 -15.50
N SER A 150 3.26 -23.03 -14.92
CA SER A 150 3.46 -22.85 -13.48
C SER A 150 3.72 -21.39 -13.17
N ILE A 151 3.22 -20.89 -12.04
CA ILE A 151 3.34 -19.48 -11.67
C ILE A 151 4.80 -19.03 -11.51
N GLU A 152 5.68 -19.94 -11.11
CA GLU A 152 7.14 -19.71 -10.98
C GLU A 152 7.92 -20.02 -12.26
N GLY A 153 7.24 -20.17 -13.41
CA GLY A 153 7.85 -20.38 -14.71
C GLY A 153 8.25 -21.83 -15.02
N PRO A 154 9.07 -22.03 -16.07
CA PRO A 154 9.57 -20.99 -16.97
C PRO A 154 8.47 -20.43 -17.87
N TYR A 155 8.46 -19.11 -18.05
CA TYR A 155 7.63 -18.38 -19.01
C TYR A 155 8.28 -18.43 -20.40
N VAL A 156 7.45 -18.49 -21.43
CA VAL A 156 7.83 -18.50 -22.85
C VAL A 156 7.19 -17.30 -23.53
N ASP A 157 7.95 -16.54 -24.32
CA ASP A 157 7.47 -15.30 -24.94
C ASP A 157 6.32 -15.56 -25.92
N GLU A 158 5.27 -14.76 -25.81
CA GLU A 158 4.17 -14.69 -26.78
C GLU A 158 4.31 -13.48 -27.71
N GLY A 159 5.34 -12.65 -27.51
CA GLY A 159 5.78 -11.55 -28.37
C GLY A 159 5.24 -10.17 -27.98
N VAL A 160 5.95 -9.13 -28.41
CA VAL A 160 5.57 -7.72 -28.23
C VAL A 160 4.28 -7.42 -29.00
N PHE A 161 3.38 -6.65 -28.38
CA PHE A 161 2.11 -6.23 -29.00
C PHE A 161 1.80 -4.73 -28.88
N LEU A 162 2.53 -3.99 -28.04
CA LEU A 162 2.43 -2.52 -27.95
C LEU A 162 3.82 -1.89 -27.90
N ARG A 163 3.97 -0.75 -28.59
CA ARG A 163 5.19 0.08 -28.58
C ARG A 163 4.88 1.56 -28.38
N SER A 164 5.83 2.26 -27.79
CA SER A 164 5.87 3.73 -27.69
C SER A 164 7.29 4.25 -28.01
N GLY A 165 7.39 5.55 -28.30
CA GLY A 165 8.68 6.20 -28.58
C GLY A 165 9.20 5.95 -30.00
N MET A 166 8.33 5.64 -30.96
CA MET A 166 8.65 5.62 -32.39
C MET A 166 8.63 7.04 -32.98
N TRP A 167 9.64 7.84 -32.63
CA TRP A 167 9.68 9.26 -32.99
C TRP A 167 9.60 9.49 -34.50
N GLY A 168 8.62 10.28 -34.94
CA GLY A 168 8.43 10.61 -36.36
C GLY A 168 7.80 9.50 -37.20
N GLU A 169 7.37 8.40 -36.58
CA GLU A 169 6.72 7.27 -37.23
C GLU A 169 5.28 7.10 -36.73
N PRO A 170 4.39 6.50 -37.54
CA PRO A 170 3.06 6.10 -37.09
C PRO A 170 3.14 5.18 -35.87
N SER A 171 2.33 5.49 -34.87
CA SER A 171 2.15 4.76 -33.62
C SER A 171 1.01 3.74 -33.76
N GLU A 172 0.65 3.09 -32.64
CA GLU A 172 -0.37 2.02 -32.61
C GLU A 172 -1.76 2.50 -33.05
N ASP A 173 -2.06 3.79 -32.92
CA ASP A 173 -3.32 4.39 -33.39
C ASP A 173 -3.26 4.89 -34.85
N GLY A 174 -2.11 4.73 -35.52
CA GLY A 174 -1.86 5.15 -36.90
C GLY A 174 -1.45 6.62 -37.08
N THR A 175 -1.42 7.42 -36.00
CA THR A 175 -0.92 8.79 -36.01
C THR A 175 0.55 8.85 -35.58
N ILE A 176 1.27 9.94 -35.86
CA ILE A 176 2.67 10.05 -35.44
C ILE A 176 2.77 10.05 -33.91
N TYR A 177 3.67 9.23 -33.35
CA TYR A 177 3.83 9.14 -31.90
C TYR A 177 4.18 10.52 -31.30
N ASP A 178 3.49 10.83 -30.20
CA ASP A 178 3.53 12.12 -29.49
C ASP A 178 3.30 11.82 -28.01
N ALA A 179 4.36 11.90 -27.22
CA ALA A 179 4.33 11.56 -25.80
C ALA A 179 3.52 12.54 -24.94
N THR A 180 2.97 13.63 -25.50
CA THR A 180 2.05 14.50 -24.77
C THR A 180 0.62 13.95 -24.73
N VAL A 181 0.26 13.06 -25.66
CA VAL A 181 -1.09 12.49 -25.80
C VAL A 181 -1.10 10.96 -25.89
N HIS A 182 0.00 10.35 -26.34
CA HIS A 182 0.17 8.90 -26.41
C HIS A 182 0.87 8.36 -25.15
N PRO A 183 0.49 7.18 -24.67
CA PRO A 183 1.05 6.61 -23.45
C PRO A 183 2.49 6.17 -23.63
N ASN A 184 3.21 6.13 -22.52
CA ASN A 184 4.33 5.21 -22.39
C ASN A 184 3.76 3.79 -22.16
N VAL A 185 4.13 2.80 -22.97
CA VAL A 185 3.54 1.45 -22.90
C VAL A 185 4.20 0.57 -21.82
N ILE A 186 4.06 0.98 -20.57
CA ILE A 186 4.58 0.28 -19.38
C ILE A 186 3.50 0.20 -18.29
N ASP A 187 3.82 -0.44 -17.17
CA ASP A 187 2.96 -0.62 -16.00
C ASP A 187 1.62 -1.31 -16.32
N PRO A 188 1.64 -2.52 -16.94
CA PRO A 188 0.41 -3.25 -17.23
C PRO A 188 -0.29 -3.72 -15.95
N HIS A 189 -1.61 -3.78 -16.02
CA HIS A 189 -2.50 -4.47 -15.09
C HIS A 189 -3.63 -5.10 -15.90
N GLU A 190 -3.62 -6.43 -16.03
CA GLU A 190 -4.72 -7.18 -16.62
C GLU A 190 -5.72 -7.59 -15.52
N PHE A 191 -7.00 -7.46 -15.84
CA PHE A 191 -8.06 -7.90 -14.97
C PHE A 191 -9.32 -8.30 -15.74
N VAL A 192 -10.11 -9.14 -15.09
CA VAL A 192 -11.46 -9.48 -15.55
C VAL A 192 -12.47 -8.55 -14.88
N ASP A 193 -13.25 -7.84 -15.69
CA ASP A 193 -14.29 -6.94 -15.19
C ASP A 193 -15.54 -7.69 -14.68
N ALA A 194 -16.46 -7.00 -14.01
CA ALA A 194 -17.69 -7.57 -13.48
C ALA A 194 -18.63 -8.17 -14.55
N GLU A 195 -18.42 -7.84 -15.83
CA GLU A 195 -19.13 -8.43 -16.97
C GLU A 195 -18.40 -9.63 -17.60
N GLY A 196 -17.22 -9.99 -17.09
CA GLY A 196 -16.40 -11.10 -17.58
C GLY A 196 -15.53 -10.76 -18.79
N ARG A 197 -15.33 -9.47 -19.11
CA ARG A 197 -14.39 -9.07 -20.16
C ARG A 197 -13.00 -8.87 -19.57
N HIS A 198 -11.99 -9.27 -20.33
CA HIS A 198 -10.60 -9.08 -19.97
C HIS A 198 -10.13 -7.70 -20.44
N GLN A 199 -9.47 -6.97 -19.55
CA GLN A 199 -9.07 -5.58 -19.73
C GLN A 199 -7.60 -5.44 -19.37
N LEU A 200 -6.84 -4.68 -20.16
CA LEU A 200 -5.44 -4.32 -19.89
C LEU A 200 -5.36 -2.82 -19.65
N LEU A 201 -5.16 -2.45 -18.39
CA LEU A 201 -4.93 -1.09 -17.92
C LEU A 201 -3.42 -0.84 -17.90
N TYR A 202 -2.95 0.32 -18.35
CA TYR A 202 -1.52 0.61 -18.38
C TYR A 202 -1.21 2.10 -18.54
N GLY A 203 0.06 2.47 -18.40
CA GLY A 203 0.57 3.81 -18.70
C GLY A 203 1.39 4.42 -17.57
N SER A 204 2.38 5.21 -17.96
CA SER A 204 3.20 6.00 -17.04
C SER A 204 3.60 7.32 -17.70
N TYR A 205 3.34 8.41 -16.99
CA TYR A 205 3.66 9.77 -17.40
C TYR A 205 3.06 10.07 -18.79
N SER A 206 3.86 10.66 -19.69
CA SER A 206 3.55 10.88 -21.10
C SER A 206 2.09 11.31 -21.36
N GLY A 207 1.38 10.62 -22.26
CA GLY A 207 -0.02 10.88 -22.59
C GLY A 207 -1.03 10.42 -21.54
N GLY A 208 -0.60 9.77 -20.46
CA GLY A 208 -1.47 9.31 -19.38
C GLY A 208 -1.74 7.80 -19.38
N ILE A 209 -2.84 7.45 -18.71
CA ILE A 209 -3.29 6.10 -18.38
C ILE A 209 -4.39 5.68 -19.35
N PHE A 210 -4.28 4.47 -19.87
CA PHE A 210 -5.17 3.91 -20.89
C PHE A 210 -5.66 2.52 -20.51
N VAL A 211 -6.80 2.11 -21.09
CA VAL A 211 -7.32 0.75 -20.97
C VAL A 211 -7.72 0.18 -22.34
N LEU A 212 -7.38 -1.09 -22.55
CA LEU A 212 -7.69 -1.88 -23.74
C LEU A 212 -8.53 -3.10 -23.36
N GLU A 213 -9.46 -3.51 -24.22
CA GLU A 213 -10.05 -4.84 -24.11
C GLU A 213 -9.10 -5.88 -24.75
N VAL A 214 -8.88 -7.01 -24.08
CA VAL A 214 -7.98 -8.07 -24.57
C VAL A 214 -8.72 -9.38 -24.81
N ASP A 215 -8.23 -10.16 -25.76
CA ASP A 215 -8.74 -11.50 -26.02
C ASP A 215 -8.34 -12.43 -24.86
N PRO A 216 -9.29 -13.13 -24.20
CA PRO A 216 -9.01 -13.94 -23.01
C PRO A 216 -8.12 -15.16 -23.28
N VAL A 217 -8.06 -15.63 -24.53
CA VAL A 217 -7.26 -16.80 -24.92
C VAL A 217 -5.84 -16.37 -25.24
N THR A 218 -5.68 -15.33 -26.05
CA THR A 218 -4.37 -14.89 -26.55
C THR A 218 -3.70 -13.83 -25.67
N GLY A 219 -4.45 -13.14 -24.81
CA GLY A 219 -3.95 -12.03 -23.99
C GLY A 219 -3.64 -10.76 -24.79
N ARG A 220 -3.88 -10.77 -26.10
CA ARG A 220 -3.58 -9.64 -26.98
C ARG A 220 -4.75 -8.65 -27.02
N PRO A 221 -4.48 -7.34 -27.17
CA PRO A 221 -5.52 -6.36 -27.43
C PRO A 221 -6.40 -6.76 -28.62
N LEU A 222 -7.71 -6.59 -28.49
CA LEU A 222 -8.63 -6.73 -29.62
C LEU A 222 -8.26 -5.72 -30.74
N PRO A 223 -8.43 -6.09 -32.02
CA PRO A 223 -7.96 -5.27 -33.14
C PRO A 223 -8.70 -3.93 -33.26
N GLY A 224 -7.98 -2.90 -33.72
CA GLY A 224 -8.58 -1.59 -34.07
C GLY A 224 -8.77 -0.62 -32.90
N GLN A 225 -8.14 -0.88 -31.75
CA GLN A 225 -8.23 -0.01 -30.57
C GLN A 225 -7.13 1.06 -30.49
N GLY A 226 -6.03 0.93 -31.23
CA GLY A 226 -4.83 1.76 -31.04
C GLY A 226 -4.31 1.61 -29.61
N TYR A 227 -4.11 2.72 -28.91
CA TYR A 227 -3.77 2.73 -27.48
C TYR A 227 -4.98 2.58 -26.53
N GLY A 228 -6.20 2.46 -27.04
CA GLY A 228 -7.39 2.25 -26.22
C GLY A 228 -8.00 3.53 -25.64
N THR A 229 -8.67 3.41 -24.50
CA THR A 229 -9.42 4.52 -23.89
C THR A 229 -8.59 5.24 -22.84
N HIS A 230 -8.33 6.54 -23.04
CA HIS A 230 -7.66 7.41 -22.06
C HIS A 230 -8.53 7.64 -20.81
N LEU A 231 -7.94 7.46 -19.62
CA LEU A 231 -8.62 7.58 -18.32
C LEU A 231 -8.20 8.81 -17.52
N ILE A 232 -6.91 9.19 -17.55
CA ILE A 232 -6.32 10.30 -16.79
C ILE A 232 -4.89 10.58 -17.28
N GLY A 233 -4.44 11.82 -17.20
CA GLY A 233 -3.07 12.22 -17.53
C GLY A 233 -2.96 12.98 -18.84
N GLY A 234 -1.73 13.08 -19.34
CA GLY A 234 -1.37 13.89 -20.49
C GLY A 234 -0.33 14.96 -20.17
N ASN A 235 0.36 15.42 -21.21
CA ASN A 235 1.42 16.43 -21.15
C ASN A 235 2.54 16.09 -20.17
N HIS A 236 2.88 14.80 -20.02
CA HIS A 236 3.89 14.32 -19.08
C HIS A 236 3.54 14.58 -17.60
N ALA A 237 2.26 14.57 -17.24
CA ALA A 237 1.83 14.52 -15.84
C ALA A 237 2.51 13.35 -15.11
N ARG A 238 3.04 13.55 -13.90
CA ARG A 238 3.68 12.49 -13.11
C ARG A 238 2.64 11.56 -12.47
N ILE A 239 2.01 10.73 -13.29
CA ILE A 239 0.96 9.78 -12.94
C ILE A 239 1.30 8.44 -13.61
N GLU A 240 1.36 7.37 -12.82
CA GLU A 240 1.70 6.03 -13.30
C GLU A 240 1.12 4.93 -12.41
N ALA A 241 1.53 3.68 -12.68
CA ALA A 241 1.17 2.50 -11.90
C ALA A 241 -0.34 2.34 -11.68
N PRO A 242 -1.13 2.29 -12.77
CA PRO A 242 -2.57 2.17 -12.65
C PRO A 242 -2.95 0.74 -12.24
N TYR A 243 -3.85 0.61 -11.27
CA TYR A 243 -4.38 -0.70 -10.86
C TYR A 243 -5.89 -0.63 -10.67
N MET A 244 -6.62 -1.59 -11.24
CA MET A 244 -8.07 -1.66 -11.13
C MET A 244 -8.49 -2.57 -9.97
N LEU A 245 -9.19 -1.99 -8.99
CA LEU A 245 -9.83 -2.74 -7.92
C LEU A 245 -11.36 -2.66 -8.05
N TYR A 246 -12.02 -3.77 -8.37
CA TYR A 246 -13.48 -3.86 -8.27
C TYR A 246 -13.89 -4.28 -6.85
N SER A 247 -14.91 -3.62 -6.30
CA SER A 247 -15.48 -3.99 -4.99
C SER A 247 -16.92 -4.42 -5.13
N GLU A 248 -17.20 -5.69 -4.85
CA GLU A 248 -18.58 -6.20 -4.76
C GLU A 248 -19.39 -5.50 -3.66
N GLN A 249 -18.72 -5.04 -2.59
CA GLN A 249 -19.36 -4.40 -1.45
C GLN A 249 -19.97 -3.04 -1.81
N THR A 250 -19.31 -2.30 -2.70
CA THR A 250 -19.73 -0.94 -3.10
C THR A 250 -20.27 -0.90 -4.52
N GLY A 251 -19.94 -1.90 -5.34
CA GLY A 251 -20.18 -2.03 -6.77
C GLY A 251 -19.40 -1.01 -7.64
N TYR A 252 -18.33 -0.42 -7.10
CA TYR A 252 -17.47 0.51 -7.84
C TYR A 252 -16.19 -0.18 -8.30
N TYR A 253 -15.70 0.28 -9.44
CA TYR A 253 -14.31 0.17 -9.84
C TYR A 253 -13.54 1.33 -9.22
N TYR A 254 -12.42 1.04 -8.56
CA TYR A 254 -11.47 2.01 -8.05
C TYR A 254 -10.22 1.97 -8.92
N LEU A 255 -9.93 3.09 -9.57
CA LEU A 255 -8.69 3.30 -10.30
C LEU A 255 -7.66 3.81 -9.29
N LEU A 256 -6.82 2.89 -8.81
CA LEU A 256 -5.66 3.22 -8.00
C LEU A 256 -4.55 3.73 -8.91
N LEU A 257 -3.85 4.76 -8.47
CA LEU A 257 -2.81 5.46 -9.22
C LEU A 257 -1.68 5.85 -8.27
N THR A 258 -0.51 6.10 -8.82
CA THR A 258 0.56 6.75 -8.07
C THR A 258 0.96 8.07 -8.71
N PHE A 259 1.01 9.13 -7.91
CA PHE A 259 1.38 10.48 -8.33
C PHE A 259 2.79 10.83 -7.84
N GLY A 260 3.52 11.63 -8.60
CA GLY A 260 4.88 12.08 -8.27
C GLY A 260 5.97 11.12 -8.76
N GLY A 261 7.20 11.32 -8.29
CA GLY A 261 8.36 10.49 -8.60
C GLY A 261 8.65 9.45 -7.53
N LEU A 262 9.08 8.25 -7.95
CA LEU A 262 9.34 7.10 -7.08
C LEU A 262 10.52 7.28 -6.11
N ASP A 263 11.48 8.14 -6.44
CA ASP A 263 12.69 8.33 -5.63
C ASP A 263 12.36 8.99 -4.27
N ALA A 264 13.29 8.95 -3.32
CA ALA A 264 13.06 9.48 -1.98
C ALA A 264 12.71 10.98 -1.94
N ASN A 265 13.05 11.74 -2.99
CA ASN A 265 12.73 13.16 -3.14
C ASN A 265 11.61 13.42 -4.17
N GLY A 266 11.00 12.39 -4.73
CA GLY A 266 10.03 12.51 -5.83
C GLY A 266 8.60 12.77 -5.37
N GLY A 267 8.29 12.51 -4.09
CA GLY A 267 6.97 12.75 -3.51
C GLY A 267 5.90 11.74 -3.93
N TYR A 268 6.29 10.49 -4.16
CA TYR A 268 5.39 9.40 -4.55
C TYR A 268 4.24 9.24 -3.54
N ASN A 269 3.01 9.17 -4.06
CA ASN A 269 1.83 9.06 -3.22
C ASN A 269 0.68 8.35 -3.94
N ILE A 270 -0.05 7.55 -3.16
CA ILE A 270 -1.12 6.68 -3.66
C ILE A 270 -2.41 7.47 -3.75
N ARG A 271 -3.06 7.43 -4.90
CA ARG A 271 -4.32 8.11 -5.18
C ARG A 271 -5.39 7.18 -5.74
N VAL A 272 -6.64 7.63 -5.64
CA VAL A 272 -7.78 6.87 -6.15
C VAL A 272 -8.91 7.75 -6.68
N GLY A 273 -9.48 7.33 -7.80
CA GLY A 273 -10.82 7.72 -8.27
C GLY A 273 -11.72 6.50 -8.38
N ARG A 274 -13.03 6.70 -8.57
CA ARG A 274 -13.97 5.58 -8.75
C ARG A 274 -14.97 5.81 -9.87
N SER A 275 -15.42 4.71 -10.48
CA SER A 275 -16.42 4.67 -11.53
C SER A 275 -17.31 3.43 -11.39
N ARG A 276 -18.48 3.45 -12.02
CA ARG A 276 -19.33 2.26 -12.20
C ARG A 276 -19.04 1.52 -13.51
N SER A 277 -18.12 2.06 -14.32
CA SER A 277 -17.69 1.53 -15.61
C SER A 277 -16.16 1.51 -15.66
N VAL A 278 -15.58 0.46 -16.24
CA VAL A 278 -14.13 0.32 -16.47
C VAL A 278 -13.56 1.50 -17.26
N THR A 279 -14.29 2.02 -18.23
CA THR A 279 -13.84 3.14 -19.08
C THR A 279 -14.16 4.52 -18.50
N GLY A 280 -14.59 4.56 -17.23
CA GLY A 280 -14.94 5.81 -16.55
C GLY A 280 -16.29 6.41 -16.97
N PRO A 281 -16.49 7.72 -16.75
CA PRO A 281 -15.54 8.63 -16.11
C PRO A 281 -15.27 8.25 -14.65
N TYR A 282 -14.01 8.32 -14.24
CA TYR A 282 -13.63 8.20 -12.84
C TYR A 282 -13.78 9.57 -12.18
N LEU A 283 -14.51 9.60 -11.07
CA LEU A 283 -14.66 10.79 -10.26
C LEU A 283 -13.89 10.63 -8.95
N ASP A 284 -13.46 11.75 -8.38
CA ASP A 284 -12.92 11.83 -7.02
C ASP A 284 -13.98 12.28 -5.99
N PRO A 285 -13.67 12.36 -4.68
CA PRO A 285 -14.63 12.75 -3.65
C PRO A 285 -15.23 14.15 -3.81
N MET A 286 -14.56 15.03 -4.57
CA MET A 286 -15.04 16.39 -4.84
C MET A 286 -15.91 16.45 -6.10
N GLY A 287 -16.05 15.32 -6.82
CA GLY A 287 -16.81 15.22 -8.05
C GLY A 287 -16.03 15.68 -9.30
N GLN A 288 -14.71 15.80 -9.22
CA GLN A 288 -13.88 16.14 -10.38
C GLN A 288 -13.71 14.92 -11.27
N ASP A 289 -13.78 15.14 -12.58
CA ASP A 289 -13.53 14.10 -13.59
C ASP A 289 -12.02 13.94 -13.79
N LEU A 290 -11.51 12.74 -13.57
CA LEU A 290 -10.09 12.44 -13.66
C LEU A 290 -9.52 12.60 -15.08
N ARG A 291 -10.36 12.61 -16.12
CA ARG A 291 -9.91 12.88 -17.51
C ARG A 291 -9.42 14.32 -17.70
N GLU A 292 -9.79 15.23 -16.80
CA GLU A 292 -9.34 16.62 -16.82
C GLU A 292 -8.02 16.82 -16.05
N CYS A 293 -7.55 15.81 -15.32
CA CYS A 293 -6.28 15.84 -14.58
C CYS A 293 -5.11 15.59 -15.54
N LYS A 294 -4.37 16.67 -15.86
CA LYS A 294 -3.17 16.65 -16.72
C LYS A 294 -2.25 17.81 -16.37
N ALA A 295 -0.98 17.71 -16.76
CA ALA A 295 -0.03 18.81 -16.63
C ALA A 295 -0.42 19.98 -17.56
N ASP A 296 -0.16 21.22 -17.15
CA ASP A 296 -0.33 22.38 -18.00
C ASP A 296 0.79 22.39 -19.07
N PRO A 297 0.47 22.27 -20.38
CA PRO A 297 1.49 22.20 -21.43
C PRO A 297 2.25 23.52 -21.62
N SER A 298 1.82 24.62 -20.99
CA SER A 298 2.52 25.90 -20.97
C SER A 298 3.56 26.04 -19.85
N LEU A 299 3.57 25.11 -18.89
CA LEU A 299 4.53 25.05 -17.79
C LEU A 299 5.67 24.05 -18.10
N PRO A 300 6.77 24.08 -17.32
CA PRO A 300 7.83 23.08 -17.46
C PRO A 300 7.29 21.64 -17.32
N LEU A 301 7.98 20.69 -17.95
CA LEU A 301 7.67 19.27 -17.82
C LEU A 301 7.54 18.86 -16.35
N PHE A 302 6.64 17.91 -16.10
CA PHE A 302 6.34 17.40 -14.75
C PHE A 302 5.70 18.45 -13.82
N ASP A 303 4.79 19.25 -14.37
CA ASP A 303 3.97 20.19 -13.60
C ASP A 303 3.00 19.47 -12.65
N ASP A 304 3.45 19.27 -11.42
CA ASP A 304 2.67 18.66 -10.35
C ASP A 304 1.53 19.53 -9.85
N ALA A 305 1.67 20.85 -9.93
CA ALA A 305 0.71 21.79 -9.35
C ALA A 305 -0.66 21.72 -10.03
N SER A 306 -0.69 21.36 -11.32
CA SER A 306 -1.93 21.15 -12.06
C SER A 306 -2.63 19.82 -11.73
N ILE A 307 -1.90 18.81 -11.26
CA ILE A 307 -2.46 17.47 -10.99
C ILE A 307 -2.72 17.19 -9.51
N GLU A 308 -1.98 17.81 -8.59
CA GLU A 308 -2.19 17.65 -7.15
C GLU A 308 -3.61 17.93 -6.64
N PRO A 309 -4.45 18.80 -7.28
CA PRO A 309 -5.81 19.06 -6.83
C PRO A 309 -6.81 17.96 -7.17
N TYR A 310 -6.42 16.87 -7.84
CA TYR A 310 -7.31 15.78 -8.26
C TYR A 310 -7.10 14.49 -7.46
N ALA A 311 -8.12 13.62 -7.48
CA ALA A 311 -8.13 12.31 -6.82
C ALA A 311 -8.04 12.37 -5.28
N LEU A 312 -8.52 11.31 -4.64
CA LEU A 312 -8.36 11.10 -3.19
C LEU A 312 -6.92 10.65 -2.93
N LYS A 313 -6.16 11.39 -2.12
CA LYS A 313 -4.82 10.97 -1.68
C LYS A 313 -4.96 10.05 -0.47
N LEU A 314 -4.60 8.78 -0.63
CA LEU A 314 -4.73 7.74 0.39
C LEU A 314 -3.51 7.70 1.33
N MET A 315 -2.32 7.89 0.78
CA MET A 315 -1.06 7.75 1.52
C MET A 315 0.03 8.57 0.84
N GLY A 316 0.91 9.17 1.63
CA GLY A 316 2.16 9.79 1.16
C GLY A 316 3.23 9.70 2.25
N ASN A 317 4.30 10.48 2.11
CA ASN A 317 5.39 10.52 3.08
C ASN A 317 4.88 10.87 4.48
N HIS A 318 5.19 10.04 5.46
CA HIS A 318 4.75 10.26 6.84
C HIS A 318 5.64 9.51 7.84
N GLU A 319 5.58 9.93 9.09
CA GLU A 319 6.22 9.24 10.20
C GLU A 319 5.42 9.43 11.48
N PHE A 320 5.13 8.34 12.19
CA PHE A 320 4.53 8.44 13.53
C PHE A 320 5.60 8.82 14.54
N VAL A 321 5.43 9.98 15.17
CA VAL A 321 6.38 10.57 16.11
C VAL A 321 5.72 10.82 17.46
N THR A 322 6.43 10.49 18.54
CA THR A 322 6.06 10.81 19.92
C THR A 322 7.08 11.75 20.53
N GLY A 323 6.63 12.88 21.08
CA GLY A 323 7.50 13.92 21.63
C GLY A 323 7.91 14.96 20.58
N THR A 324 8.89 15.80 20.93
CA THR A 324 9.33 16.94 20.08
C THR A 324 10.84 17.10 20.13
N GLY A 325 11.43 17.67 19.08
CA GLY A 325 12.87 17.94 19.02
C GLY A 325 13.70 16.68 18.75
N GLU A 326 14.98 16.73 19.12
CA GLU A 326 15.94 15.65 18.88
C GLU A 326 15.65 14.37 19.67
N ASP A 327 14.94 14.49 20.81
CA ASP A 327 14.58 13.37 21.68
C ASP A 327 13.27 12.67 21.27
N ALA A 328 12.67 13.06 20.13
CA ALA A 328 11.43 12.49 19.67
C ALA A 328 11.61 11.01 19.30
N VAL A 329 10.72 10.16 19.82
CA VAL A 329 10.67 8.75 19.46
C VAL A 329 9.97 8.64 18.12
N ARG A 330 10.72 8.22 17.10
CA ARG A 330 10.24 8.04 15.73
C ARG A 330 9.88 6.57 15.52
N GLY A 331 8.64 6.33 15.12
CA GLY A 331 8.11 5.01 14.85
C GLY A 331 8.00 4.71 13.36
N PRO A 332 7.06 3.85 12.93
CA PRO A 332 6.89 3.51 11.53
C PRO A 332 6.60 4.75 10.68
N GLY A 333 7.19 4.78 9.49
CA GLY A 333 7.00 5.84 8.51
C GLY A 333 7.46 5.39 7.14
N TYR A 334 6.89 6.00 6.10
CA TYR A 334 7.21 5.72 4.70
C TYR A 334 7.66 6.98 3.99
N VAL A 335 8.53 6.77 3.01
CA VAL A 335 8.94 7.75 2.00
C VAL A 335 8.58 7.15 0.65
N SER A 336 7.98 7.98 -0.21
CA SER A 336 7.54 7.61 -1.55
C SER A 336 6.80 6.25 -1.60
N PRO A 337 5.75 6.01 -0.77
CA PRO A 337 4.95 4.80 -0.89
C PRO A 337 4.13 4.84 -2.17
N GLY A 338 4.18 3.78 -2.97
CA GLY A 338 3.48 3.77 -4.25
C GLY A 338 3.77 2.55 -5.11
N HIS A 339 3.36 2.65 -6.38
CA HIS A 339 3.21 1.57 -7.34
C HIS A 339 2.48 0.37 -6.71
N VAL A 340 1.16 0.39 -6.85
CA VAL A 340 0.29 -0.43 -6.03
C VAL A 340 -0.34 -1.55 -6.83
N SER A 341 -0.62 -2.63 -6.13
CA SER A 341 -1.65 -3.60 -6.49
C SER A 341 -2.61 -3.80 -5.32
N ALA A 342 -3.73 -4.47 -5.58
CA ALA A 342 -4.73 -4.71 -4.55
C ALA A 342 -5.38 -6.08 -4.72
N TRP A 343 -5.61 -6.76 -3.60
CA TRP A 343 -6.32 -8.02 -3.56
C TRP A 343 -7.61 -7.89 -2.78
N ALA A 344 -8.75 -8.11 -3.44
CA ALA A 344 -10.04 -8.31 -2.78
C ALA A 344 -10.38 -9.80 -2.79
N GLU A 345 -10.48 -10.42 -1.62
CA GLU A 345 -10.84 -11.83 -1.53
C GLU A 345 -12.36 -12.01 -1.76
N PRO A 346 -12.78 -12.77 -2.80
CA PRO A 346 -14.18 -12.86 -3.21
C PRO A 346 -15.12 -13.28 -2.07
N GLY A 347 -16.27 -12.61 -1.97
CA GLY A 347 -17.29 -12.91 -0.96
C GLY A 347 -16.89 -12.57 0.50
N THR A 348 -15.77 -11.87 0.72
CA THR A 348 -15.31 -11.48 2.05
C THR A 348 -15.14 -9.96 2.19
N GLU A 349 -14.84 -9.51 3.42
CA GLU A 349 -14.43 -8.12 3.70
C GLU A 349 -12.90 -7.93 3.63
N ASN A 350 -12.15 -8.93 3.18
CA ASN A 350 -10.70 -8.85 3.07
C ASN A 350 -10.30 -8.15 1.78
N VAL A 351 -9.81 -6.92 1.93
CA VAL A 351 -9.25 -6.13 0.84
C VAL A 351 -7.90 -5.59 1.31
N PHE A 352 -6.86 -5.82 0.52
CA PHE A 352 -5.49 -5.47 0.84
C PHE A 352 -4.90 -4.61 -0.26
N LEU A 353 -4.14 -3.59 0.14
CA LEU A 353 -3.27 -2.77 -0.69
C LEU A 353 -1.85 -3.31 -0.54
N ILE A 354 -1.20 -3.64 -1.64
CA ILE A 354 0.19 -4.10 -1.71
C ILE A 354 0.97 -3.06 -2.49
N PHE A 355 2.11 -2.64 -1.99
CA PHE A 355 2.91 -1.57 -2.60
C PHE A 355 4.37 -1.68 -2.15
N HIS A 356 5.27 -0.98 -2.83
CA HIS A 356 6.61 -0.77 -2.30
C HIS A 356 6.69 0.61 -1.61
N ALA A 357 7.56 0.71 -0.62
CA ALA A 357 7.86 1.99 0.02
C ALA A 357 9.34 2.07 0.38
N ARG A 358 9.87 3.29 0.33
CA ARG A 358 11.14 3.65 0.99
C ARG A 358 10.87 4.06 2.43
N PHE A 359 11.93 4.30 3.19
CA PHE A 359 11.81 4.62 4.62
C PHE A 359 12.58 5.89 4.99
N PRO A 360 12.10 6.63 6.00
CA PRO A 360 12.80 7.80 6.51
C PRO A 360 14.27 7.47 6.82
N ARG A 361 15.18 8.25 6.23
CA ARG A 361 16.63 8.18 6.48
C ARG A 361 17.30 6.88 6.03
N THR A 362 16.72 6.14 5.08
CA THR A 362 17.35 4.96 4.47
C THR A 362 17.72 5.13 2.98
N GLY A 363 17.54 6.34 2.44
CA GLY A 363 17.77 6.61 1.01
C GLY A 363 16.79 5.84 0.13
N GLU A 364 17.31 5.20 -0.91
CA GLU A 364 16.51 4.48 -1.92
C GLU A 364 16.17 3.03 -1.53
N PHE A 365 16.57 2.59 -0.33
CA PHE A 365 16.18 1.26 0.16
C PHE A 365 14.66 1.15 0.26
N HIS A 366 14.10 0.11 -0.35
CA HIS A 366 12.67 -0.14 -0.40
C HIS A 366 12.32 -1.57 -0.04
N GLN A 367 11.09 -1.77 0.43
CA GLN A 367 10.52 -3.09 0.71
C GLN A 367 9.02 -3.11 0.38
N VAL A 368 8.47 -4.30 0.20
CA VAL A 368 7.04 -4.52 0.06
C VAL A 368 6.33 -4.22 1.39
N ARG A 369 5.17 -3.58 1.31
CA ARG A 369 4.24 -3.34 2.41
C ARG A 369 2.84 -3.75 2.02
N VAL A 370 2.08 -4.21 3.03
CA VAL A 370 0.69 -4.62 2.88
C VAL A 370 -0.14 -3.87 3.90
N HIS A 371 -1.19 -3.18 3.47
CA HIS A 371 -2.14 -2.50 4.35
C HIS A 371 -3.56 -2.94 4.01
N ARG A 372 -4.41 -3.06 5.02
CA ARG A 372 -5.84 -3.36 4.79
C ARG A 372 -6.57 -2.12 4.27
N ILE A 373 -7.43 -2.30 3.27
CA ILE A 373 -8.41 -1.31 2.81
C ILE A 373 -9.74 -1.57 3.53
N HIS A 374 -10.37 -0.49 3.98
CA HIS A 374 -11.75 -0.48 4.46
C HIS A 374 -12.55 0.54 3.63
N TYR A 375 -13.88 0.50 3.71
CA TYR A 375 -14.73 1.46 3.00
C TYR A 375 -15.49 2.37 3.97
N THR A 376 -15.58 3.66 3.65
CA THR A 376 -16.52 4.60 4.27
C THR A 376 -17.97 4.19 3.98
N ARG A 377 -18.94 4.84 4.62
CA ARG A 377 -20.37 4.59 4.33
C ARG A 377 -20.73 4.89 2.88
N ASP A 378 -20.09 5.90 2.31
CA ASP A 378 -20.35 6.32 0.93
C ASP A 378 -19.51 5.53 -0.07
N GLY A 379 -18.78 4.50 0.38
CA GLY A 379 -18.00 3.59 -0.45
C GLY A 379 -16.70 4.20 -0.96
N TRP A 380 -16.02 5.04 -0.19
CA TRP A 380 -14.64 5.45 -0.48
C TRP A 380 -13.65 4.58 0.29
N PRO A 381 -12.52 4.16 -0.31
CA PRO A 381 -11.53 3.39 0.42
C PRO A 381 -10.79 4.28 1.41
N VAL A 382 -10.47 3.72 2.57
CA VAL A 382 -9.55 4.26 3.57
C VAL A 382 -8.58 3.15 3.97
N VAL A 383 -7.31 3.47 4.16
CA VAL A 383 -6.24 2.49 4.36
C VAL A 383 -5.84 2.45 5.84
N SER A 384 -5.70 1.25 6.42
CA SER A 384 -5.21 1.08 7.80
C SER A 384 -3.88 1.83 7.99
N PRO A 385 -3.67 2.55 9.12
CA PRO A 385 -2.44 3.32 9.30
C PRO A 385 -1.16 2.49 9.48
N HIS A 386 -1.28 1.29 10.04
CA HIS A 386 -0.17 0.35 10.21
C HIS A 386 -0.29 -0.79 9.20
N ARG A 387 0.86 -1.45 8.92
CA ARG A 387 0.90 -2.64 8.07
C ARG A 387 -0.03 -3.73 8.61
N TYR A 388 -0.57 -4.54 7.71
CA TYR A 388 -1.42 -5.68 8.04
C TYR A 388 -0.69 -6.63 8.97
N ALA A 389 -1.35 -7.02 10.06
CA ALA A 389 -0.79 -7.81 11.15
C ALA A 389 -1.69 -9.01 11.53
N GLY A 390 -2.62 -9.39 10.64
CA GLY A 390 -3.59 -10.46 10.90
C GLY A 390 -4.93 -9.97 11.46
N GLU A 391 -5.14 -8.66 11.57
CA GLU A 391 -6.40 -8.10 12.04
C GLU A 391 -7.55 -8.28 11.03
N ALA A 392 -8.76 -8.54 11.53
CA ALA A 392 -9.94 -8.65 10.67
C ALA A 392 -10.41 -7.28 10.14
N ALA A 393 -11.36 -7.29 9.21
CA ALA A 393 -11.97 -6.06 8.71
C ALA A 393 -12.64 -5.22 9.82
N ALA A 394 -12.75 -3.91 9.60
CA ALA A 394 -13.43 -3.01 10.53
C ALA A 394 -14.90 -3.44 10.73
N GLY A 395 -15.31 -3.62 11.98
CA GLY A 395 -16.68 -3.99 12.33
C GLY A 395 -16.88 -5.49 12.58
N ALA A 396 -15.88 -6.32 12.28
CA ALA A 396 -15.80 -7.69 12.77
C ALA A 396 -15.85 -7.73 14.30
N LYS A 397 -16.36 -8.82 14.88
CA LYS A 397 -16.54 -8.91 16.35
C LYS A 397 -15.23 -8.69 17.11
N SER A 398 -14.10 -9.17 16.57
CA SER A 398 -12.76 -9.04 17.17
C SER A 398 -12.15 -7.64 17.05
N THR A 399 -12.65 -6.78 16.15
CA THR A 399 -12.09 -5.45 15.87
C THR A 399 -12.97 -4.30 16.33
N ARG A 400 -14.15 -4.59 16.87
CA ARG A 400 -15.02 -3.56 17.45
C ARG A 400 -14.42 -3.00 18.73
N LEU A 401 -14.30 -1.68 18.78
CA LEU A 401 -13.82 -0.95 19.94
C LEU A 401 -14.99 -0.39 20.75
N LYS A 402 -14.76 -0.19 22.04
CA LYS A 402 -15.61 0.61 22.92
C LYS A 402 -15.03 2.01 23.04
N ARG A 403 -15.90 2.95 23.39
CA ARG A 403 -15.52 4.36 23.55
C ARG A 403 -14.35 4.56 24.52
N ALA A 404 -14.35 3.83 25.63
CA ALA A 404 -13.29 3.91 26.64
C ALA A 404 -11.91 3.50 26.10
N GLU A 405 -11.87 2.63 25.09
CA GLU A 405 -10.63 2.21 24.44
C GLU A 405 -10.11 3.29 23.47
N VAL A 406 -11.02 4.09 22.89
CA VAL A 406 -10.69 5.19 21.95
C VAL A 406 -10.26 6.47 22.67
N VAL A 407 -10.78 6.74 23.86
CA VAL A 407 -10.44 7.96 24.62
C VAL A 407 -8.96 7.97 25.03
N GLY A 408 -8.29 9.11 24.82
CA GLY A 408 -6.89 9.30 25.19
C GLY A 408 -6.12 10.22 24.23
N SER A 409 -4.79 10.17 24.33
CA SER A 409 -3.86 10.85 23.42
C SER A 409 -3.61 10.02 22.16
N TRP A 410 -3.43 10.70 21.04
CA TRP A 410 -3.27 10.12 19.70
C TRP A 410 -2.22 10.89 18.91
N ARG A 411 -1.54 10.17 18.02
CA ARG A 411 -0.69 10.71 16.96
C ARG A 411 -1.52 10.82 15.68
N LEU A 412 -1.72 12.04 15.18
CA LEU A 412 -2.49 12.35 13.98
C LEU A 412 -1.55 12.67 12.80
N VAL A 413 -1.70 11.99 11.69
CA VAL A 413 -1.08 12.34 10.39
C VAL A 413 -2.17 12.92 9.48
N ASP A 414 -1.91 14.09 8.90
CA ASP A 414 -2.69 14.64 7.78
C ASP A 414 -1.85 14.52 6.51
N HIS A 415 -2.24 13.62 5.61
CA HIS A 415 -1.47 13.38 4.37
C HIS A 415 -1.55 14.54 3.38
N GLY A 416 -2.42 15.53 3.62
CA GLY A 416 -2.65 16.67 2.75
C GLY A 416 -3.06 16.23 1.35
N ARG A 417 -2.75 17.07 0.35
CA ARG A 417 -2.99 16.77 -1.06
C ARG A 417 -1.79 17.03 -1.97
N ALA A 418 -0.76 17.69 -1.45
CA ALA A 418 0.41 18.04 -2.25
C ALA A 418 1.18 16.80 -2.70
N ILE A 419 1.79 16.88 -3.89
CA ILE A 419 2.91 16.02 -4.26
C ILE A 419 4.15 16.65 -3.63
N SER A 420 4.74 16.00 -2.63
CA SER A 420 5.82 16.59 -1.84
C SER A 420 6.79 15.53 -1.31
N PRO A 421 8.11 15.80 -1.32
CA PRO A 421 9.09 14.93 -0.68
C PRO A 421 9.09 15.04 0.86
N GLU A 422 8.41 16.03 1.42
CA GLU A 422 8.43 16.28 2.87
C GLU A 422 7.77 15.12 3.63
N ILE A 423 8.45 14.65 4.68
CA ILE A 423 7.91 13.65 5.60
C ILE A 423 6.98 14.36 6.57
N VAL A 424 5.70 13.97 6.58
CA VAL A 424 4.71 14.50 7.53
C VAL A 424 4.86 13.78 8.87
N ASP A 425 5.49 14.45 9.83
CA ASP A 425 5.52 14.00 11.22
C ASP A 425 4.11 14.07 11.83
N SER A 426 3.70 13.03 12.57
CA SER A 426 2.41 13.04 13.26
C SER A 426 2.37 14.06 14.39
N GLN A 427 1.19 14.65 14.63
CA GLN A 427 0.95 15.64 15.67
C GLN A 427 0.07 15.09 16.81
N GLU A 428 0.30 15.54 18.04
CA GLU A 428 -0.48 15.05 19.18
C GLU A 428 -1.87 15.68 19.26
N ILE A 429 -2.89 14.83 19.40
CA ILE A 429 -4.28 15.22 19.67
C ILE A 429 -4.84 14.41 20.84
N THR A 430 -5.91 14.90 21.46
CA THR A 430 -6.68 14.15 22.45
C THR A 430 -8.10 13.92 21.94
N LEU A 431 -8.56 12.66 21.98
CA LEU A 431 -9.96 12.31 21.80
C LEU A 431 -10.61 12.17 23.18
N ALA A 432 -11.38 13.17 23.59
CA ALA A 432 -11.93 13.26 24.94
C ALA A 432 -13.22 12.45 25.14
N GLN A 433 -13.52 12.09 26.40
CA GLN A 433 -14.71 11.33 26.79
C GLN A 433 -16.02 12.06 26.49
N ASP A 434 -16.05 13.37 26.33
CA ASP A 434 -17.26 14.11 25.93
C ASP A 434 -17.46 14.14 24.41
N GLY A 435 -16.46 13.70 23.63
CA GLY A 435 -16.49 13.71 22.17
C GLY A 435 -15.75 14.89 21.56
N SER A 436 -15.10 15.74 22.35
CA SER A 436 -14.24 16.81 21.84
C SER A 436 -12.88 16.29 21.37
N VAL A 437 -12.29 17.01 20.41
CA VAL A 437 -10.90 16.86 19.95
C VAL A 437 -10.15 18.12 20.35
N SER A 438 -8.96 17.95 20.94
CA SER A 438 -8.05 19.04 21.32
C SER A 438 -6.60 18.68 21.01
N GLY A 439 -5.67 19.63 21.21
CA GLY A 439 -4.24 19.46 20.92
C GLY A 439 -3.84 20.24 19.68
N ALA A 440 -3.11 19.60 18.76
CA ALA A 440 -2.69 20.20 17.50
C ALA A 440 -3.86 20.68 16.62
N VAL A 441 -5.01 20.02 16.72
CA VAL A 441 -6.26 20.45 16.08
C VAL A 441 -7.41 20.44 17.08
N THR A 442 -8.48 21.15 16.75
CA THR A 442 -9.71 21.21 17.55
C THR A 442 -10.91 20.72 16.75
N GLY A 443 -11.87 20.11 17.45
CA GLY A 443 -12.97 19.46 16.77
C GLY A 443 -13.87 18.59 17.64
N THR A 444 -14.58 17.67 17.00
CA THR A 444 -15.34 16.60 17.67
C THR A 444 -15.12 15.25 16.99
N TRP A 445 -15.35 14.17 17.72
CA TRP A 445 -15.25 12.81 17.20
C TRP A 445 -16.43 11.96 17.68
N ARG A 446 -16.79 10.95 16.88
CA ARG A 446 -17.79 9.94 17.23
C ARG A 446 -17.33 8.56 16.80
N LEU A 447 -17.59 7.58 17.66
CA LEU A 447 -17.51 6.16 17.38
C LEU A 447 -18.94 5.63 17.20
N GLU A 448 -19.25 5.16 16.00
CA GLU A 448 -20.57 4.62 15.66
C GLU A 448 -20.46 3.13 15.35
N ALA A 449 -21.42 2.32 15.81
CA ALA A 449 -21.43 0.87 15.62
C ALA A 449 -20.11 0.14 16.01
N GLY A 450 -19.33 0.72 16.93
CA GLY A 450 -18.07 0.15 17.43
C GLY A 450 -16.90 0.16 16.46
N HIS A 451 -17.03 0.75 15.27
CA HIS A 451 -15.94 0.79 14.28
C HIS A 451 -16.00 1.98 13.32
N ARG A 452 -17.13 2.69 13.17
CA ARG A 452 -17.21 3.84 12.28
C ARG A 452 -16.64 5.07 12.97
N ALA A 453 -15.70 5.73 12.30
CA ALA A 453 -15.09 6.98 12.75
C ALA A 453 -15.74 8.14 12.02
N VAL A 454 -16.20 9.15 12.78
CA VAL A 454 -16.64 10.43 12.24
C VAL A 454 -15.93 11.53 13.01
N LEU A 455 -15.06 12.27 12.34
CA LEU A 455 -14.34 13.40 12.91
C LEU A 455 -14.83 14.70 12.28
N GLN A 456 -14.89 15.75 13.07
CA GLN A 456 -15.15 17.11 12.63
C GLN A 456 -13.96 17.94 13.08
N ILE A 457 -13.01 18.23 12.18
CA ILE A 457 -11.78 18.95 12.48
C ILE A 457 -11.82 20.26 11.71
N GLN A 458 -11.59 21.38 12.39
CA GLN A 458 -11.52 22.71 11.75
C GLN A 458 -12.73 23.05 10.84
N GLY A 459 -13.92 22.57 11.20
CA GLY A 459 -15.16 22.80 10.43
C GLY A 459 -15.39 21.83 9.27
N GLN A 460 -14.51 20.86 9.06
CA GLN A 460 -14.64 19.84 8.02
C GLN A 460 -14.92 18.46 8.61
N ARG A 461 -15.81 17.74 7.94
CA ARG A 461 -16.17 16.37 8.27
C ARG A 461 -15.23 15.37 7.58
N PHE A 462 -14.78 14.39 8.35
CA PHE A 462 -14.03 13.22 7.90
C PHE A 462 -14.75 11.95 8.32
N ASP A 463 -14.87 10.99 7.41
CA ASP A 463 -15.56 9.72 7.62
C ASP A 463 -14.63 8.53 7.33
N GLY A 464 -14.74 7.47 8.12
CA GLY A 464 -13.95 6.26 7.93
C GLY A 464 -14.15 5.25 9.04
N VAL A 465 -13.06 4.64 9.50
CA VAL A 465 -13.09 3.54 10.47
C VAL A 465 -12.08 3.70 11.60
N PHE A 466 -12.44 3.15 12.76
CA PHE A 466 -11.53 2.78 13.82
C PHE A 466 -11.22 1.28 13.71
N THR A 467 -9.96 0.91 13.92
CA THR A 467 -9.45 -0.46 13.83
C THR A 467 -8.33 -0.67 14.85
N PRO A 468 -8.11 -1.89 15.36
CA PRO A 468 -6.82 -2.19 15.98
C PRO A 468 -5.72 -2.18 14.92
N GLY A 469 -4.51 -1.75 15.30
CA GLY A 469 -3.30 -1.87 14.49
C GLY A 469 -2.11 -2.19 15.37
N TRP A 470 -1.15 -2.95 14.83
CA TRP A 470 0.08 -3.27 15.54
C TRP A 470 1.08 -2.12 15.41
N ASP A 471 1.40 -1.47 16.53
CA ASP A 471 2.48 -0.47 16.57
C ASP A 471 3.81 -1.19 16.80
N GLU A 472 4.62 -1.26 15.75
CA GLU A 472 5.93 -1.93 15.77
C GLU A 472 6.92 -1.29 16.75
N THR A 473 6.78 0.00 17.06
CA THR A 473 7.66 0.70 18.01
C THR A 473 7.29 0.39 19.45
N ALA A 474 5.98 0.32 19.74
CA ALA A 474 5.49 -0.07 21.05
C ALA A 474 5.49 -1.59 21.27
N ALA A 475 5.62 -2.37 20.19
CA ALA A 475 5.38 -3.82 20.18
C ALA A 475 4.04 -4.17 20.84
N ALA A 476 2.98 -3.45 20.44
CA ALA A 476 1.66 -3.59 21.04
C ALA A 476 0.53 -3.28 20.06
N TRP A 477 -0.59 -3.96 20.23
CA TRP A 477 -1.85 -3.60 19.59
C TRP A 477 -2.39 -2.30 20.16
N THR A 478 -2.71 -1.34 19.28
CA THR A 478 -3.25 -0.04 19.64
C THR A 478 -4.46 0.32 18.78
N PRO A 479 -5.46 1.03 19.32
CA PRO A 479 -6.49 1.66 18.50
C PRO A 479 -5.89 2.60 17.45
N THR A 480 -6.40 2.49 16.24
CA THR A 480 -6.09 3.35 15.10
C THR A 480 -7.39 3.91 14.51
N PHE A 481 -7.28 4.99 13.73
CA PHE A 481 -8.34 5.38 12.81
C PHE A 481 -7.78 5.77 11.45
N SER A 482 -8.59 5.59 10.42
CA SER A 482 -8.34 6.08 9.07
C SER A 482 -9.63 6.69 8.54
N VAL A 483 -9.58 7.96 8.15
CA VAL A 483 -10.73 8.74 7.69
C VAL A 483 -10.37 9.59 6.48
N MET A 484 -11.37 9.91 5.66
CA MET A 484 -11.22 10.83 4.52
C MET A 484 -12.21 11.99 4.58
N GLY A 485 -11.80 13.16 4.10
CA GLY A 485 -12.62 14.36 3.96
C GLY A 485 -13.16 14.53 2.54
N ALA A 486 -14.27 15.27 2.40
CA ALA A 486 -14.87 15.55 1.07
C ALA A 486 -13.93 16.32 0.12
N ASP A 487 -12.84 16.87 0.62
CA ASP A 487 -11.76 17.50 -0.14
C ASP A 487 -10.70 16.51 -0.65
N GLY A 488 -10.88 15.20 -0.44
CA GLY A 488 -9.93 14.19 -0.91
C GLY A 488 -8.67 14.06 -0.06
N ARG A 489 -8.66 14.55 1.19
CA ARG A 489 -7.58 14.31 2.17
C ARG A 489 -7.85 13.09 3.04
N ALA A 490 -6.82 12.29 3.27
CA ALA A 490 -6.82 11.21 4.28
C ALA A 490 -6.14 11.68 5.58
N LEU A 491 -6.77 11.35 6.71
CA LEU A 491 -6.20 11.52 8.04
C LEU A 491 -6.07 10.16 8.73
N TRP A 492 -4.92 9.93 9.35
CA TRP A 492 -4.65 8.73 10.14
C TRP A 492 -4.40 9.08 11.59
N GLY A 493 -4.85 8.18 12.47
CA GLY A 493 -4.59 8.26 13.90
C GLY A 493 -4.03 6.95 14.42
N SER A 494 -3.01 7.04 15.26
CA SER A 494 -2.53 5.93 16.09
C SER A 494 -2.52 6.35 17.55
N LYS A 495 -3.27 5.65 18.40
CA LYS A 495 -3.36 6.00 19.82
C LYS A 495 -1.96 5.89 20.45
N ALA A 496 -1.61 6.89 21.27
CA ALA A 496 -0.37 6.87 22.02
C ALA A 496 -0.49 5.88 23.19
N GLY A 497 0.57 5.09 23.39
CA GLY A 497 0.67 4.10 24.48
C GLY A 497 0.87 4.72 25.84
#